data_AF-A0A6S7I4X6-F1
#
_entry.id   AF-A0A6S7I4X6-F1
#
_cell.length_a   1.000
_cell.length_b   1.000
_cell.length_c   1.000
_cell.angle_alpha   90.00
_cell.angle_beta   90.00
_cell.angle_gamma   90.00
#
_symmetry.space_group_name_H-M   'P 1'
#
loop_
_entity.id
_entity.type
_entity.pdbx_description
1 polymer ?
#
loop_
_entity_poly.entity_id
_entity_poly.type
_entity_poly.pdbx_seq_one_letter_code
_entity_poly.pdbx_strand_id
1 'polypeptide(L)'
;MSKEGLTLSVEHAVGTGSALDFRERGHITIRSTKGIFGIYKDNDELASKEFQNLLQEAAYKGNFYHIRIALQPLENEESDVPYYLSTFIKACSLVQSNFSDIIKLNVDHTGQIFAVGLSTTTADCSDIHTKQVVHK
;
A
#
# COMPACT_ATOMS: atom_id res chain seq x y z
N MET A 1 -3.07 23.30 21.56
CA MET A 1 -2.90 23.20 20.10
C MET A 1 -3.38 21.84 19.63
N SER A 2 -4.58 21.76 19.06
CA SER A 2 -4.98 20.58 18.28
C SER A 2 -4.15 20.59 17.01
N LYS A 3 -3.30 19.57 16.80
CA LYS A 3 -2.63 19.40 15.50
C LYS A 3 -3.71 19.40 14.41
N GLU A 4 -3.55 20.25 13.40
CA GLU A 4 -4.32 20.20 12.17
C GLU A 4 -4.22 18.78 11.57
N GLY A 5 -5.22 18.37 10.80
CA GLY A 5 -5.32 16.99 10.30
C GLY A 5 -4.05 16.54 9.56
N LEU A 6 -3.54 15.35 9.89
CA LEU A 6 -2.35 14.77 9.26
C LEU A 6 -2.75 14.15 7.91
N THR A 7 -2.08 14.53 6.83
CA THR A 7 -2.25 13.89 5.51
C THR A 7 -0.99 13.12 5.15
N LEU A 8 -1.17 11.86 4.79
CA LEU A 8 -0.09 10.94 4.44
C LEU A 8 -0.24 10.51 2.99
N SER A 9 0.85 10.57 2.23
CA SER A 9 0.87 10.05 0.86
C SER A 9 1.13 8.54 0.87
N VAL A 10 0.30 7.80 0.13
CA VAL A 10 0.47 6.36 -0.10
C VAL A 10 0.99 6.19 -1.52
N GLU A 11 2.14 5.53 -1.64
CA GLU A 11 2.71 5.14 -2.92
C GLU A 11 2.71 3.61 -3.02
N HIS A 12 2.71 3.10 -4.24
CA HIS A 12 2.75 1.67 -4.51
C HIS A 12 3.73 1.31 -5.62
N ALA A 13 4.15 0.04 -5.65
CA ALA A 13 4.98 -0.51 -6.71
C ALA A 13 4.74 -2.01 -6.88
N VAL A 14 5.11 -2.55 -8.03
CA VAL A 14 5.04 -3.99 -8.33
C VAL A 14 6.42 -4.49 -8.70
N GLY A 15 6.89 -5.56 -8.07
CA GLY A 15 8.17 -6.17 -8.41
C GLY A 15 8.87 -6.90 -7.28
N THR A 16 10.16 -7.12 -7.48
CA THR A 16 11.10 -7.77 -6.56
C THR A 16 12.40 -6.96 -6.51
N GLY A 17 13.12 -7.01 -5.38
CA GLY A 17 14.38 -6.29 -5.20
C GLY A 17 14.24 -4.88 -4.61
N SER A 18 15.33 -4.11 -4.65
CA SER A 18 15.48 -2.82 -3.95
C SER A 18 15.23 -1.58 -4.81
N ALA A 19 15.12 -1.74 -6.13
CA ALA A 19 14.86 -0.65 -7.08
C ALA A 19 13.45 -0.81 -7.65
N LEU A 20 12.47 -0.32 -6.90
CA LEU A 20 11.06 -0.34 -7.29
C LEU A 20 10.63 1.05 -7.76
N ASP A 21 9.85 1.09 -8.84
CA ASP A 21 9.25 2.31 -9.35
C ASP A 21 7.97 2.62 -8.56
N PHE A 22 8.12 3.38 -7.48
CA PHE A 22 7.01 3.80 -6.65
C PHE A 22 6.27 4.98 -7.27
N ARG A 23 4.96 4.84 -7.38
CA ARG A 23 4.06 5.87 -7.90
C ARG A 23 2.91 6.12 -6.94
N GLU A 24 2.31 7.29 -7.06
CA GLU A 24 1.22 7.72 -6.17
C GLU A 24 0.00 6.80 -6.31
N ARG A 25 -0.52 6.34 -5.17
CA ARG A 25 -1.74 5.52 -5.09
C ARG A 25 -2.92 6.31 -4.53
N GLY A 26 -2.65 7.20 -3.59
CA GLY A 26 -3.68 7.99 -2.92
C GLY A 26 -3.18 8.59 -1.61
N HIS A 27 -4.11 9.03 -0.76
CA HIS A 27 -3.79 9.72 0.49
C HIS A 27 -4.66 9.26 1.65
N ILE A 28 -4.08 9.26 2.86
CA ILE A 28 -4.80 9.04 4.12
C ILE A 28 -4.84 10.36 4.88
N THR A 29 -6.04 10.86 5.19
CA THR A 29 -6.24 12.06 6.01
C THR A 29 -6.78 11.68 7.39
N ILE A 30 -6.00 11.93 8.43
CA ILE A 30 -6.32 11.67 9.84
C ILE A 30 -6.74 12.98 10.50
N ARG A 31 -8.02 13.14 10.82
CA ARG A 31 -8.57 14.40 11.38
C ARG A 31 -8.21 14.63 12.84
N SER A 32 -7.89 13.57 13.58
CA SER A 32 -7.39 13.62 14.96
C SER A 32 -6.59 12.36 15.22
N THR A 33 -5.36 12.45 15.72
CA THR A 33 -4.62 11.25 16.17
C THR A 33 -5.15 10.71 17.50
N LYS A 34 -6.01 11.47 18.20
CA LYS A 34 -6.71 11.06 19.43
C LYS A 34 -8.07 10.40 19.17
N GLY A 35 -8.58 10.42 17.93
CA GLY A 35 -9.83 9.78 17.54
C GLY A 35 -9.63 8.96 16.27
N ILE A 36 -10.01 7.68 16.26
CA ILE A 36 -9.70 6.69 15.21
C ILE A 36 -10.54 6.92 13.94
N PHE A 37 -10.48 8.12 13.35
CA PHE A 37 -11.20 8.48 12.15
C PHE A 37 -10.23 9.05 11.12
N GLY A 38 -9.87 8.19 10.16
CA GLY A 38 -9.13 8.55 8.96
C GLY A 38 -10.00 8.35 7.72
N ILE A 39 -9.74 9.14 6.69
CA ILE A 39 -10.35 8.97 5.36
C ILE A 39 -9.24 8.56 4.40
N TYR A 40 -9.44 7.47 3.67
CA TYR A 40 -8.58 7.11 2.55
C TYR A 40 -9.21 7.61 1.25
N LYS A 41 -8.43 8.33 0.44
CA LYS A 41 -8.78 8.74 -0.92
C LYS A 41 -7.86 7.99 -1.88
N ASP A 42 -8.44 7.11 -2.68
CA ASP A 42 -7.73 6.39 -3.75
C ASP A 42 -7.70 7.26 -5.02
N ASN A 43 -6.64 7.12 -5.83
CA ASN A 43 -6.53 7.77 -7.13
C ASN A 43 -7.03 6.86 -8.28
N ASP A 44 -7.75 5.77 -7.96
CA ASP A 44 -8.30 4.76 -8.86
C ASP A 44 -7.25 3.94 -9.63
N GLU A 45 -6.02 3.92 -9.13
CA GLU A 45 -4.88 3.33 -9.83
C GLU A 45 -4.95 1.79 -9.85
N LEU A 46 -5.58 1.18 -8.84
CA LEU A 46 -5.91 -0.25 -8.83
C LEU A 46 -7.10 -0.61 -9.75
N ALA A 47 -7.94 0.36 -10.11
CA ALA A 47 -9.03 0.17 -11.05
C ALA A 47 -8.58 0.25 -12.52
N SER A 48 -7.38 0.78 -12.77
CA SER A 48 -6.78 0.84 -14.10
C SER A 48 -6.53 -0.56 -14.67
N LYS A 49 -7.06 -0.83 -15.87
CA LYS A 49 -6.82 -2.09 -16.59
C LYS A 49 -5.35 -2.34 -16.85
N GLU A 50 -4.58 -1.29 -17.13
CA GLU A 50 -3.14 -1.39 -17.36
C GLU A 50 -2.43 -1.93 -16.12
N PHE A 51 -2.75 -1.36 -14.95
CA PHE A 51 -2.14 -1.80 -13.70
C PHE A 51 -2.63 -3.18 -13.26
N GLN A 52 -3.90 -3.50 -13.50
CA GLN A 52 -4.44 -4.84 -13.25
C GLN A 52 -3.72 -5.90 -14.09
N ASN A 53 -3.41 -5.61 -15.36
CA ASN A 53 -2.63 -6.52 -16.21
C ASN A 53 -1.20 -6.69 -15.68
N LEU A 54 -0.56 -5.60 -15.24
CA LEU A 54 0.77 -5.66 -14.60
C LEU A 54 0.75 -6.53 -13.33
N LEU A 55 -0.27 -6.38 -12.48
CA LEU A 55 -0.45 -7.19 -11.26
C LEU A 55 -0.70 -8.66 -11.57
N GLN A 56 -1.46 -8.96 -12.64
CA GLN A 56 -1.65 -10.33 -13.09
C GLN A 56 -0.33 -10.96 -13.55
N GLU A 57 0.44 -10.27 -14.40
CA GLU A 57 1.75 -10.74 -14.83
C GLU A 57 2.70 -10.96 -13.64
N ALA A 58 2.73 -10.01 -12.71
CA ALA A 58 3.51 -10.11 -11.48
C ALA A 58 3.07 -11.30 -10.62
N ALA A 59 1.77 -11.56 -10.52
CA ALA A 59 1.21 -12.70 -9.80
C ALA A 59 1.67 -14.03 -10.39
N TYR A 60 1.67 -14.16 -11.73
CA TYR A 60 2.19 -15.36 -12.42
C TYR A 60 3.70 -15.56 -12.18
N LYS A 61 4.46 -14.48 -12.05
CA LYS A 61 5.90 -14.51 -11.77
C LYS A 61 6.25 -14.70 -10.30
N GLY A 62 5.25 -14.75 -9.40
CA GLY A 62 5.48 -14.83 -7.96
C GLY A 62 6.04 -13.54 -7.34
N ASN A 63 5.85 -12.40 -8.00
CA ASN A 63 6.30 -11.09 -7.53
C ASN A 63 5.37 -10.52 -6.43
N PHE A 64 5.77 -9.36 -5.89
CA PHE A 64 5.08 -8.70 -4.79
C PHE A 64 4.47 -7.37 -5.22
N TYR A 65 3.38 -7.00 -4.55
CA TYR A 65 2.83 -5.66 -4.53
C TYR A 65 3.29 -4.96 -3.24
N HIS A 66 3.89 -3.80 -3.39
CA HIS A 66 4.48 -3.01 -2.31
C HIS A 66 3.67 -1.75 -2.12
N ILE A 67 3.59 -1.30 -0.88
CA ILE A 67 3.19 0.08 -0.56
C ILE A 67 4.27 0.71 0.31
N ARG A 68 4.35 2.04 0.24
CA ARG A 68 5.09 2.84 1.19
C ARG A 68 4.34 4.12 1.53
N ILE A 69 4.63 4.66 2.71
CA ILE A 69 4.03 5.89 3.22
C ILE A 69 5.16 6.80 3.66
N ALA A 70 5.20 8.00 3.07
CA ALA A 70 6.12 9.06 3.49
C ALA A 70 5.66 9.62 4.83
N LEU A 71 6.53 9.57 5.83
CA LEU A 71 6.39 10.31 7.07
C LEU A 71 7.21 11.59 6.96
N GLN A 72 6.61 12.72 7.32
CA GLN A 72 7.37 13.96 7.47
C GLN A 72 8.37 13.78 8.63
N PRO A 73 9.62 14.26 8.48
CA PRO A 73 10.56 14.33 9.59
C PRO A 73 9.92 15.07 10.77
N LEU A 74 10.24 14.65 11.99
CA LEU A 74 9.89 15.46 13.16
C LEU A 74 10.64 16.79 13.04
N GLU A 75 10.05 17.89 13.56
CA GLU A 75 10.64 19.25 13.49
C GLU A 75 12.07 19.36 14.04
N ASN A 76 12.58 18.33 14.73
CA ASN A 76 13.89 18.26 15.36
C ASN A 76 14.90 17.34 14.64
N GLU A 77 14.52 16.71 13.53
CA GLU A 77 15.41 15.85 12.74
C GLU A 77 16.02 16.66 11.60
N GLU A 78 17.34 16.82 11.56
CA GLU A 78 18.10 17.56 10.53
C GLU A 78 18.08 16.91 9.13
N SER A 79 17.28 15.87 8.93
CA SER A 79 17.17 15.15 7.66
C SER A 79 15.97 15.63 6.86
N ASP A 80 16.24 16.41 5.80
CA ASP A 80 15.26 16.76 4.76
C ASP A 80 14.76 15.54 3.95
N VAL A 81 15.34 14.35 4.17
CA VAL A 81 14.94 13.13 3.47
C VAL A 81 13.69 12.54 4.11
N PRO A 82 12.59 12.34 3.37
CA PRO A 82 11.39 11.70 3.90
C PRO A 82 11.69 10.26 4.32
N TYR A 83 11.25 9.92 5.53
CA TYR A 83 11.33 8.55 6.05
C TYR A 83 10.11 7.75 5.56
N TYR A 84 10.34 6.53 5.07
CA TYR A 84 9.28 5.69 4.52
C TYR A 84 9.00 4.48 5.38
N LEU A 85 7.73 4.29 5.74
CA LEU A 85 7.23 3.00 6.21
C LEU A 85 6.77 2.18 5.02
N SER A 86 7.33 0.99 4.84
CA SER A 86 7.05 0.13 3.68
C SER A 86 6.60 -1.26 4.10
N THR A 87 5.76 -1.88 3.28
CA THR A 87 5.32 -3.27 3.46
C THR A 87 4.90 -3.86 2.11
N PHE A 88 4.70 -5.17 2.05
CA PHE A 88 4.37 -5.85 0.80
C PHE A 88 3.52 -7.10 1.03
N ILE A 89 2.81 -7.49 -0.02
CA ILE A 89 2.06 -8.75 -0.14
C ILE A 89 2.42 -9.42 -1.46
N LYS A 90 2.12 -10.71 -1.60
CA LYS A 90 2.23 -11.37 -2.91
C LYS A 90 1.24 -10.73 -3.88
N ALA A 91 1.66 -10.48 -5.12
CA ALA A 91 0.76 -9.92 -6.14
C ALA A 91 -0.44 -10.85 -6.40
N CYS A 92 -0.26 -12.17 -6.34
CA CYS A 92 -1.35 -13.13 -6.48
C CYS A 92 -2.45 -12.96 -5.42
N SER A 93 -2.08 -12.61 -4.19
CA SER A 93 -3.01 -12.34 -3.09
C SER A 93 -3.97 -11.20 -3.45
N LEU A 94 -3.44 -10.14 -4.06
CA LEU A 94 -4.23 -8.98 -4.49
C LEU A 94 -5.11 -9.28 -5.71
N VAL A 95 -4.60 -10.07 -6.66
CA VAL A 95 -5.39 -10.50 -7.82
C VAL A 95 -6.56 -11.38 -7.38
N GLN A 96 -6.34 -12.31 -6.44
CA GLN A 96 -7.40 -13.21 -5.96
C GLN A 96 -8.44 -12.51 -5.08
N SER A 97 -8.05 -11.44 -4.39
CA SER A 97 -9.00 -10.58 -3.67
C SER A 97 -9.75 -9.59 -4.55
N ASN A 98 -9.69 -9.75 -5.88
CA ASN A 98 -10.27 -8.82 -6.84
C ASN A 98 -9.78 -7.38 -6.62
N PHE A 99 -8.46 -7.22 -6.46
CA PHE A 99 -7.77 -5.95 -6.20
C PHE A 99 -8.21 -5.25 -4.92
N SER A 100 -8.82 -5.99 -3.98
CA SER A 100 -9.21 -5.47 -2.66
C SER A 100 -8.10 -5.69 -1.63
N ASP A 101 -7.57 -4.60 -1.10
CA ASP A 101 -6.60 -4.59 -0.01
C ASP A 101 -7.09 -3.79 1.21
N ILE A 102 -6.36 -3.96 2.31
CA ILE A 102 -6.58 -3.31 3.59
C ILE A 102 -5.22 -2.78 4.05
N ILE A 103 -5.11 -1.45 4.13
CA ILE A 103 -3.97 -0.77 4.76
C ILE A 103 -4.27 -0.58 6.24
N LYS A 104 -3.33 -0.98 7.10
CA LYS A 104 -3.37 -0.77 8.55
C LYS A 104 -2.23 0.14 8.98
N LEU A 105 -2.57 1.25 9.63
CA LEU A 105 -1.58 2.13 10.29
C LEU A 105 -1.53 1.80 11.78
N ASN A 106 -0.32 1.61 12.31
CA ASN A 106 -0.11 1.40 13.73
C ASN A 106 0.45 2.69 14.33
N VAL A 107 -0.22 3.17 15.36
CA VAL A 107 0.16 4.37 16.12
C VAL A 107 0.53 3.98 17.53
N ASP A 108 1.52 4.66 18.10
CA ASP A 108 1.89 4.49 19.49
C ASP A 108 1.00 5.32 20.44
N HIS A 109 1.29 5.27 21.73
CA HIS A 109 0.57 6.02 22.77
C HIS A 109 0.71 7.56 22.64
N THR A 110 1.68 8.06 21.87
CA THR A 110 1.87 9.50 21.59
C THR A 110 1.11 9.96 20.34
N GLY A 111 0.58 9.00 19.56
CA GLY A 111 -0.06 9.23 18.27
C GLY A 111 0.93 9.28 17.09
N GLN A 112 2.16 8.82 17.28
CA GLN A 112 3.15 8.69 16.22
C GLN A 112 2.93 7.38 15.46
N ILE A 113 2.94 7.45 14.12
CA ILE A 113 2.85 6.28 13.26
C ILE A 113 4.21 5.61 13.20
N PHE A 114 4.28 4.32 13.52
CA PHE A 114 5.55 3.58 13.55
C PHE A 114 5.57 2.35 12.64
N ALA A 115 4.40 1.87 12.16
CA ALA A 115 4.34 0.74 11.24
C ALA A 115 3.13 0.81 10.31
N VAL A 116 3.31 0.28 9.10
CA VAL A 116 2.24 0.03 8.12
C VAL A 116 2.11 -1.48 7.87
N GLY A 117 0.87 -1.96 7.85
CA GLY A 117 0.53 -3.32 7.46
C GLY A 117 -0.33 -3.32 6.20
N LEU A 118 -0.13 -4.33 5.36
CA LEU A 118 -0.93 -4.57 4.16
C LEU A 118 -1.46 -6.00 4.17
N SER A 119 -2.73 -6.14 3.86
CA SER A 119 -3.41 -7.45 3.77
C SER A 119 -4.51 -7.38 2.73
N THR A 120 -4.98 -8.54 2.28
CA THR A 120 -6.12 -8.68 1.37
C THR A 120 -7.27 -9.40 2.06
N THR A 121 -8.47 -9.36 1.47
CA THR A 121 -9.65 -10.07 1.99
C THR A 121 -9.50 -11.60 1.89
N THR A 122 -8.67 -12.09 0.98
CA THR A 122 -8.21 -13.47 0.88
C THR A 122 -6.72 -13.49 0.56
N ALA A 123 -5.94 -14.34 1.23
CA ALA A 123 -4.49 -14.46 1.04
C ALA A 123 -4.07 -15.67 0.20
N ASP A 124 -5.04 -16.32 -0.44
CA ASP A 124 -4.80 -17.50 -1.28
C ASP A 124 -4.08 -17.10 -2.57
N CYS A 125 -3.29 -18.04 -3.11
CA CYS A 125 -2.62 -17.93 -4.40
C CYS A 125 -2.74 -19.23 -5.22
N SER A 126 -3.53 -20.21 -4.76
CA SER A 126 -3.57 -21.57 -5.31
C SER A 126 -4.02 -21.61 -6.77
N ASP A 127 -5.00 -20.78 -7.15
CA ASP A 127 -5.59 -20.78 -8.50
C ASP A 127 -4.89 -19.88 -9.53
N ILE A 128 -3.74 -19.28 -9.21
CA ILE A 128 -3.13 -18.29 -10.13
C ILE A 128 -2.70 -18.94 -11.46
N HIS A 129 -2.17 -20.16 -11.44
CA HIS A 129 -1.68 -20.85 -12.64
C HIS A 129 -2.75 -21.61 -13.42
N THR A 130 -3.92 -21.86 -12.82
CA THR A 130 -4.98 -22.68 -13.41
C THR A 130 -5.77 -21.92 -14.49
N LYS A 131 -5.79 -20.58 -14.44
CA LYS A 131 -6.58 -19.73 -15.36
C LYS A 131 -6.01 -19.61 -16.78
N GLN A 132 -4.78 -20.04 -17.05
CA GLN A 132 -4.18 -19.99 -18.40
C GLN A 132 -4.58 -21.16 -19.32
N VAL A 133 -5.17 -22.24 -18.78
CA VAL A 133 -5.39 -23.49 -19.54
C VAL A 133 -6.70 -23.49 -20.35
N VAL A 134 -7.56 -22.47 -20.22
CA VAL A 134 -8.92 -22.48 -20.82
C VAL A 134 -9.01 -21.84 -22.22
N HIS A 135 -7.90 -21.33 -22.77
CA HIS A 135 -7.86 -20.80 -24.15
C HIS A 135 -6.76 -21.45 -24.97
N LYS A 136 -6.99 -22.69 -25.40
CA LYS A 136 -6.39 -23.24 -26.61
C LYS A 136 -7.36 -24.17 -27.33
#